data_AF-A0A2I1I1X4-F1
#
_entry.id   AF-A0A2I1I1X4-F1
#
_cell.length_a   1.000
_cell.length_b   1.000
_cell.length_c   1.000
_cell.angle_alpha   90.00
_cell.angle_beta   90.00
_cell.angle_gamma   90.00
#
_symmetry.space_group_name_H-M   'P 1'
#
loop_
_entity.id
_entity.type
_entity.pdbx_description
1 polymer ?
#
loop_
_entity_poly.entity_id
_entity_poly.type
_entity_poly.pdbx_seq_one_letter_code
_entity_poly.pdbx_strand_id
1 'polypeptide(L)'
;MTALTHEPTPLTDLPPVTAWLSDMDGVLVKENRALPGANEFLAALRGKNIPFLVLTNNSVFTNRDLSARLANSGLDIPEDNIWTSANATAAFLHQQSPGSTAYVIGEAGLTTAIHSAGYVMTEIDPEFVVLGEVRSYDFHALTHAIRLIEGGAKFIATNPDVSGPSDEGTLPACGAIAAMITAATGQKPYFVGKPNPVMIRAGLNKIGAHSESAAMVGDRMDTDVRAGVEAGLRTHLVLSGSTAREDINNFPFRPFGIHEGIGDLIELVEAAH
;
A
#
# COMPACT_ATOMS: atom_id res chain seq x y z
N MET A 1 -34.95 3.30 -27.32
CA MET A 1 -33.62 3.26 -26.68
C MET A 1 -33.29 1.81 -26.43
N THR A 2 -32.51 1.20 -27.34
CA THR A 2 -32.00 -0.16 -27.17
C THR A 2 -30.97 -0.12 -26.05
N ALA A 3 -31.28 -0.77 -24.92
CA ALA A 3 -30.28 -0.98 -23.88
C ALA A 3 -29.14 -1.78 -24.50
N LEU A 4 -27.95 -1.18 -24.59
CA LEU A 4 -26.73 -1.93 -24.86
C LEU A 4 -26.53 -2.85 -23.66
N THR A 5 -26.90 -4.11 -23.82
CA THR A 5 -26.53 -5.18 -22.90
C THR A 5 -25.03 -5.38 -23.05
N HIS A 6 -24.24 -4.63 -22.29
CA HIS A 6 -22.81 -4.90 -22.15
C HIS A 6 -22.70 -6.15 -21.28
N GLU A 7 -22.42 -7.30 -21.91
CA GLU A 7 -22.03 -8.48 -21.14
C GLU A 7 -20.67 -8.21 -20.47
N PRO A 8 -20.43 -8.71 -19.25
CA PRO A 8 -19.15 -8.54 -18.60
C PRO A 8 -18.06 -9.22 -19.43
N THR A 9 -17.02 -8.48 -19.80
CA THR A 9 -15.83 -9.04 -20.47
C THR A 9 -15.21 -10.12 -19.60
N PRO A 10 -15.06 -11.37 -20.10
CA PRO A 10 -14.33 -12.39 -19.38
C PRO A 10 -12.93 -11.90 -19.01
N LEU A 11 -12.40 -12.34 -17.86
CA LEU A 11 -11.05 -11.95 -17.43
C LEU A 11 -9.98 -12.24 -18.50
N THR A 12 -10.15 -13.32 -19.26
CA THR A 12 -9.28 -13.72 -20.39
C THR A 12 -9.23 -12.70 -21.52
N ASP A 13 -10.26 -11.88 -21.65
CA ASP A 13 -10.49 -10.97 -22.77
C ASP A 13 -10.16 -9.51 -22.40
N LEU A 14 -9.70 -9.28 -21.17
CA LEU A 14 -9.22 -7.97 -20.72
C LEU A 14 -8.00 -7.52 -21.57
N PRO A 15 -7.77 -6.20 -21.74
CA PRO A 15 -6.67 -5.67 -22.55
C PRO A 15 -5.30 -6.01 -21.95
N PRO A 16 -4.22 -6.15 -22.73
CA PRO A 16 -2.89 -6.50 -22.20
C PRO A 16 -2.46 -5.66 -20.99
N VAL A 17 -1.71 -6.27 -20.08
CA VAL A 17 -1.18 -5.55 -18.91
C VAL A 17 -0.09 -4.57 -19.38
N THR A 18 -0.26 -3.30 -19.03
CA THR A 18 0.61 -2.18 -19.43
C THR A 18 1.18 -1.43 -18.22
N ALA A 19 0.80 -1.80 -17.00
CA ALA A 19 1.34 -1.26 -15.76
C ALA A 19 1.27 -2.27 -14.63
N TRP A 20 2.24 -2.21 -13.71
CA TRP A 20 2.35 -3.17 -12.61
C TRP A 20 2.42 -2.49 -11.25
N LEU A 21 1.63 -2.98 -10.32
CA LEU A 21 1.76 -2.72 -8.90
C LEU A 21 2.21 -4.03 -8.25
N SER A 22 3.18 -3.98 -7.36
CA SER A 22 3.64 -5.15 -6.61
C SER A 22 3.66 -4.83 -5.14
N ASP A 23 3.20 -5.74 -4.29
CA ASP A 23 3.62 -5.70 -2.90
C ASP A 23 5.14 -5.93 -2.78
N MET A 24 5.69 -5.57 -1.63
CA MET A 24 7.12 -5.65 -1.35
C MET A 24 7.46 -6.91 -0.54
N ASP A 25 6.89 -7.02 0.65
CA ASP A 25 7.18 -8.08 1.61
C ASP A 25 6.49 -9.39 1.18
N GLY A 26 7.20 -10.52 1.22
CA GLY A 26 6.67 -11.81 0.76
C GLY A 26 6.60 -11.97 -0.76
N VAL A 27 6.74 -10.89 -1.54
CA VAL A 27 6.71 -10.88 -3.01
C VAL A 27 8.08 -10.62 -3.62
N LEU A 28 8.72 -9.51 -3.25
CA LEU A 28 10.04 -9.12 -3.75
C LEU A 28 11.14 -9.37 -2.71
N VAL A 29 10.83 -9.20 -1.42
CA VAL A 29 11.76 -9.37 -0.30
C VAL A 29 11.17 -10.32 0.75
N LYS A 30 12.04 -11.12 1.37
CA LYS A 30 11.73 -11.82 2.61
C LYS A 30 12.94 -11.73 3.54
N GLU A 31 12.73 -11.34 4.79
CA GLU A 31 13.79 -11.27 5.83
C GLU A 31 15.04 -10.49 5.37
N ASN A 32 14.84 -9.31 4.76
CA ASN A 32 15.91 -8.47 4.19
C ASN A 32 16.75 -9.15 3.09
N ARG A 33 16.16 -10.09 2.35
CA ARG A 33 16.78 -10.69 1.16
C ARG A 33 15.82 -10.66 -0.02
N ALA A 34 16.34 -10.26 -1.17
CA ALA A 34 15.64 -10.39 -2.44
C ALA A 34 15.20 -11.84 -2.67
N LEU A 35 13.95 -12.03 -3.08
CA LEU A 35 13.42 -13.33 -3.49
C LEU A 35 13.91 -13.68 -4.90
N PRO A 36 14.00 -14.98 -5.25
CA PRO A 36 14.40 -15.41 -6.59
C PRO A 36 13.52 -14.79 -7.68
N GLY A 37 14.14 -14.24 -8.72
CA GLY A 37 13.44 -13.61 -9.85
C GLY A 37 13.00 -12.16 -9.61
N ALA A 38 13.16 -11.60 -8.40
CA ALA A 38 12.66 -10.27 -8.08
C ALA A 38 13.39 -9.16 -8.87
N ASN A 39 14.73 -9.22 -8.95
CA ASN A 39 15.49 -8.25 -9.73
C ASN A 39 15.28 -8.43 -11.24
N GLU A 40 15.15 -9.67 -11.68
CA GLU A 40 14.89 -10.02 -13.07
C GLU A 40 13.52 -9.51 -13.52
N PHE A 41 12.50 -9.65 -12.68
CA PHE A 41 11.17 -9.07 -12.89
C PHE A 41 11.22 -7.55 -12.99
N LEU A 42 11.87 -6.88 -12.03
CA LEU A 42 12.04 -5.41 -12.06
C LEU A 42 12.85 -4.95 -13.28
N ALA A 43 13.87 -5.72 -13.67
CA ALA A 43 14.68 -5.45 -14.85
C ALA A 43 13.88 -5.62 -16.14
N ALA A 44 13.00 -6.62 -16.23
CA ALA A 44 12.12 -6.83 -17.38
C ALA A 44 11.14 -5.66 -17.56
N LEU A 45 10.51 -5.19 -16.46
CA LEU A 45 9.64 -4.01 -16.47
C LEU A 45 10.38 -2.76 -16.97
N ARG A 46 11.58 -2.51 -16.43
CA ARG A 46 12.43 -1.38 -16.86
C ARG A 46 12.86 -1.51 -18.32
N GLY A 47 13.30 -2.69 -18.73
CA GLY A 47 13.76 -2.97 -20.09
C GLY A 47 12.69 -2.73 -21.15
N LYS A 48 11.41 -2.90 -20.80
CA LYS A 48 10.26 -2.63 -21.67
C LYS A 48 9.61 -1.26 -21.44
N ASN A 49 10.16 -0.42 -20.55
CA ASN A 49 9.56 0.86 -20.14
C ASN A 49 8.12 0.73 -19.62
N ILE A 50 7.81 -0.38 -18.95
CA ILE A 50 6.49 -0.60 -18.36
C ILE A 50 6.43 0.15 -17.03
N PRO A 51 5.48 1.09 -16.84
CA PRO A 51 5.32 1.80 -15.58
C PRO A 51 5.00 0.84 -14.43
N PHE A 52 5.67 1.02 -13.28
CA PHE A 52 5.40 0.21 -12.11
C PHE A 52 5.58 0.94 -10.79
N LEU A 53 4.94 0.42 -9.74
CA LEU A 53 5.19 0.80 -8.35
C LEU A 53 5.33 -0.44 -7.46
N VAL A 54 6.22 -0.34 -6.48
CA VAL A 54 6.35 -1.26 -5.36
C VAL A 54 5.64 -0.64 -4.15
N LEU A 55 4.62 -1.33 -3.67
CA LEU A 55 3.73 -0.88 -2.61
C LEU A 55 4.15 -1.48 -1.28
N THR A 56 4.00 -0.70 -0.20
CA THR A 56 4.14 -1.21 1.17
C THR A 56 3.27 -0.43 2.14
N ASN A 57 2.72 -1.11 3.15
CA ASN A 57 2.00 -0.45 4.24
C ASN A 57 2.93 0.27 5.23
N ASN A 58 4.24 0.13 5.11
CA ASN A 58 5.23 0.83 5.93
C ASN A 58 5.14 2.35 5.73
N SER A 59 4.89 3.11 6.81
CA SER A 59 4.86 4.58 6.80
C SER A 59 6.06 5.22 7.52
N VAL A 60 7.03 4.40 7.93
CA VAL A 60 8.18 4.84 8.75
C VAL A 60 9.23 5.55 7.91
N PHE A 61 9.58 4.95 6.76
CA PHE A 61 10.73 5.38 5.95
C PHE A 61 10.32 6.31 4.81
N THR A 62 11.19 7.26 4.49
CA THR A 62 11.09 7.99 3.21
C THR A 62 11.38 7.03 2.05
N ASN A 63 10.92 7.37 0.83
CA ASN A 63 11.24 6.55 -0.34
C ASN A 63 12.74 6.39 -0.55
N ARG A 64 13.52 7.44 -0.27
CA ARG A 64 14.99 7.42 -0.29
C ARG A 64 15.58 6.42 0.68
N ASP A 65 15.13 6.47 1.93
CA ASP A 65 15.62 5.54 2.97
C ASP A 65 15.25 4.09 2.62
N LEU A 66 14.04 3.88 2.10
CA LEU A 66 13.58 2.55 1.73
C LEU A 66 14.35 2.00 0.53
N SER A 67 14.56 2.81 -0.51
CA SER A 67 15.39 2.44 -1.68
C SER A 67 16.81 2.02 -1.25
N ALA A 68 17.47 2.82 -0.40
CA ALA A 68 18.80 2.50 0.10
C ALA A 68 18.83 1.20 0.95
N ARG A 69 17.79 0.96 1.75
CA ARG A 69 17.65 -0.29 2.53
C ARG A 69 17.46 -1.50 1.61
N LEU A 70 16.59 -1.39 0.61
CA LEU A 70 16.33 -2.45 -0.35
C LEU A 70 17.57 -2.80 -1.16
N ALA A 71 18.39 -1.82 -1.52
CA ALA A 71 19.67 -2.06 -2.19
C ALA A 71 20.61 -2.95 -1.35
N ASN A 72 20.65 -2.75 -0.03
CA ASN A 72 21.43 -3.61 0.87
C ASN A 72 20.86 -5.04 0.96
N SER A 73 19.55 -5.20 0.77
CA SER A 73 18.86 -6.50 0.68
C SER A 73 19.02 -7.16 -0.70
N GLY A 74 19.74 -6.52 -1.62
CA GLY A 74 19.97 -6.98 -2.98
C GLY A 74 18.86 -6.62 -3.96
N LEU A 75 17.96 -5.69 -3.65
CA LEU A 75 16.93 -5.20 -4.58
C LEU A 75 17.20 -3.76 -5.02
N ASP A 76 17.30 -3.56 -6.33
CA ASP A 76 17.44 -2.23 -6.91
C ASP A 76 16.09 -1.67 -7.36
N ILE A 77 15.50 -0.82 -6.51
CA ILE A 77 14.23 -0.13 -6.74
C ILE A 77 14.45 1.39 -6.58
N PRO A 78 14.28 2.17 -7.67
CA PRO A 78 14.36 3.64 -7.59
C PRO A 78 13.30 4.24 -6.66
N GLU A 79 13.62 5.37 -6.03
CA GLU A 79 12.74 6.07 -5.10
C GLU A 79 11.36 6.41 -5.70
N ASP A 80 11.34 6.78 -6.98
CA ASP A 80 10.12 7.14 -7.70
C ASP A 80 9.17 5.97 -7.93
N ASN A 81 9.69 4.74 -7.89
CA ASN A 81 8.93 3.51 -8.02
C ASN A 81 8.45 2.96 -6.67
N ILE A 82 8.73 3.63 -5.56
CA ILE A 82 8.24 3.22 -4.23
C ILE A 82 6.95 3.96 -3.89
N TRP A 83 5.95 3.24 -3.39
CA TRP A 83 4.66 3.78 -2.99
C TRP A 83 4.23 3.25 -1.61
N THR A 84 4.53 4.05 -0.59
CA THR A 84 4.21 3.73 0.81
C THR A 84 2.78 4.13 1.17
N SER A 85 2.26 3.59 2.28
CA SER A 85 1.02 4.06 2.89
C SER A 85 1.09 5.55 3.27
N ALA A 86 2.27 6.06 3.65
CA ALA A 86 2.49 7.49 3.87
C ALA A 86 2.28 8.32 2.60
N ASN A 87 2.81 7.89 1.45
CA ASN A 87 2.58 8.58 0.18
C ASN A 87 1.09 8.54 -0.21
N ALA A 88 0.45 7.39 -0.04
CA ALA A 88 -0.97 7.23 -0.32
C ALA A 88 -1.84 8.11 0.59
N THR A 89 -1.52 8.21 1.88
CA THR A 89 -2.21 9.10 2.83
C THR A 89 -2.06 10.55 2.43
N ALA A 90 -0.85 10.99 2.08
CA ALA A 90 -0.62 12.36 1.63
C ALA A 90 -1.37 12.70 0.33
N ALA A 91 -1.36 11.79 -0.65
CA ALA A 91 -2.10 11.93 -1.91
C ALA A 91 -3.63 11.95 -1.68
N PHE A 92 -4.14 11.08 -0.81
CA PHE A 92 -5.55 11.06 -0.43
C PHE A 92 -5.96 12.38 0.21
N LEU A 93 -5.21 12.83 1.22
CA LEU A 93 -5.46 14.08 1.92
C LEU A 93 -5.46 15.28 0.96
N HIS A 94 -4.45 15.38 0.09
CA HIS A 94 -4.39 16.43 -0.94
C HIS A 94 -5.65 16.48 -1.82
N GLN A 95 -6.25 15.33 -2.15
CA GLN A 95 -7.52 15.29 -2.90
C GLN A 95 -8.74 15.68 -2.06
N GLN A 96 -8.71 15.43 -0.75
CA GLN A 96 -9.84 15.73 0.14
C GLN A 96 -9.88 17.20 0.58
N SER A 97 -8.74 17.76 0.99
CA SER A 97 -8.63 19.13 1.51
C SER A 97 -7.24 19.73 1.18
N PRO A 98 -7.02 20.18 -0.06
CA PRO A 98 -5.73 20.70 -0.50
C PRO A 98 -5.21 21.85 0.39
N GLY A 99 -3.96 21.75 0.86
CA GLY A 99 -3.30 22.82 1.62
C GLY A 99 -3.79 22.98 3.07
N SER A 100 -4.46 21.96 3.62
CA SER A 100 -5.03 22.02 4.97
C SER A 100 -4.01 21.72 6.09
N THR A 101 -4.51 21.55 7.31
CA THR A 101 -3.75 21.33 8.54
C THR A 101 -3.88 19.89 9.04
N ALA A 102 -2.81 19.37 9.64
CA ALA A 102 -2.82 18.06 10.26
C ALA A 102 -1.97 18.00 11.53
N TYR A 103 -2.44 17.28 12.54
CA TYR A 103 -1.58 16.78 13.62
C TYR A 103 -1.13 15.38 13.27
N VAL A 104 0.18 15.17 13.16
CA VAL A 104 0.77 13.94 12.61
C VAL A 104 1.55 13.21 13.69
N ILE A 105 1.15 11.97 13.99
CA ILE A 105 1.94 11.03 14.78
C ILE A 105 2.55 10.03 13.80
N GLY A 106 3.84 10.15 13.53
CA GLY A 106 4.53 9.28 12.57
C GLY A 106 5.99 9.67 12.41
N GLU A 107 6.74 8.81 11.73
CA GLU A 107 8.18 8.99 11.52
C GLU A 107 8.46 9.86 10.26
N ALA A 108 9.74 9.93 9.87
CA ALA A 108 10.20 10.74 8.74
C ALA A 108 9.45 10.47 7.43
N GLY A 109 9.09 9.21 7.15
CA GLY A 109 8.34 8.84 5.94
C GLY A 109 6.99 9.55 5.85
N LEU A 110 6.18 9.46 6.92
CA LEU A 110 4.88 10.11 6.98
C LEU A 110 4.97 11.63 7.01
N THR A 111 5.77 12.19 7.93
CA THR A 111 5.89 13.65 8.08
C THR A 111 6.39 14.33 6.80
N THR A 112 7.38 13.73 6.12
CA THR A 112 7.88 14.24 4.84
C THR A 112 6.81 14.19 3.74
N ALA A 113 6.05 13.09 3.66
CA ALA A 113 4.99 12.95 2.66
C ALA A 113 3.87 13.98 2.87
N ILE A 114 3.41 14.18 4.11
CA ILE A 114 2.39 15.17 4.45
C ILE A 114 2.88 16.59 4.13
N HIS A 115 4.10 16.94 4.55
CA HIS A 115 4.69 18.25 4.23
C HIS A 115 4.79 18.47 2.71
N SER A 116 5.24 17.47 1.96
CA SER A 116 5.39 17.56 0.51
C SER A 116 4.05 17.71 -0.22
N ALA A 117 2.95 17.24 0.37
CA ALA A 117 1.59 17.45 -0.14
C ALA A 117 1.02 18.86 0.15
N GLY A 118 1.79 19.72 0.82
CA GLY A 118 1.44 21.11 1.11
C GLY A 118 0.65 21.31 2.41
N TYR A 119 0.61 20.31 3.29
CA TYR A 119 -0.09 20.42 4.56
C TYR A 119 0.75 21.15 5.61
N VAL A 120 0.08 21.97 6.42
CA VAL A 120 0.67 22.58 7.61
C VAL A 120 0.51 21.63 8.79
N MET A 121 1.63 21.13 9.34
CA MET A 121 1.59 20.32 10.54
C MET A 121 1.46 21.21 11.78
N THR A 122 0.40 21.00 12.57
CA THR A 122 0.06 21.85 13.72
C THR A 122 -0.55 21.04 14.86
N GLU A 123 -0.33 21.50 16.09
CA GLU A 123 -0.95 20.95 17.30
C GLU A 123 -2.24 21.70 17.68
N ILE A 124 -2.52 22.83 17.02
CA ILE A 124 -3.63 23.74 17.33
C ILE A 124 -4.66 23.64 16.21
N ASP A 125 -5.87 23.20 16.56
CA ASP A 125 -7.06 23.10 15.69
C ASP A 125 -6.78 22.54 14.28
N PRO A 126 -6.16 21.35 14.17
CA PRO A 126 -5.92 20.72 12.88
C PRO A 126 -7.22 20.15 12.31
N GLU A 127 -7.38 20.19 10.99
CA GLU A 127 -8.51 19.51 10.34
C GLU A 127 -8.42 17.98 10.48
N PHE A 128 -7.19 17.44 10.44
CA PHE A 128 -6.94 16.00 10.50
C PHE A 128 -6.00 15.63 11.65
N VAL A 129 -6.27 14.48 12.28
CA VAL A 129 -5.27 13.72 13.03
C VAL A 129 -4.84 12.54 12.17
N VAL A 130 -3.54 12.45 11.88
CA VAL A 130 -2.97 11.41 11.01
C VAL A 130 -2.03 10.54 11.82
N LEU A 131 -2.37 9.26 11.92
CA LEU A 131 -1.58 8.25 12.63
C LEU A 131 -0.82 7.35 11.65
N GLY A 132 0.49 7.33 11.79
CA GLY A 132 1.43 6.40 11.18
C GLY A 132 2.05 5.46 12.18
N GLU A 133 2.90 4.58 11.68
CA GLU A 133 3.75 3.75 12.52
C GLU A 133 4.89 4.57 13.12
N VAL A 134 5.17 4.37 14.41
CA VAL A 134 6.30 4.97 15.13
C VAL A 134 7.06 3.91 15.91
N ARG A 135 8.34 4.16 16.15
CA ARG A 135 9.18 3.27 16.96
C ARG A 135 8.93 3.42 18.46
N SER A 136 8.48 4.59 18.87
CA SER A 136 8.16 4.91 20.25
C SER A 136 6.86 5.68 20.33
N TYR A 137 5.92 5.18 21.13
CA TYR A 137 4.68 5.88 21.41
C TYR A 137 4.84 6.76 22.64
N ASP A 138 4.55 8.05 22.46
CA ASP A 138 4.51 9.01 23.55
C ASP A 138 3.09 9.19 24.07
N PHE A 139 2.93 9.04 25.39
CA PHE A 139 1.61 9.14 26.03
C PHE A 139 1.01 10.54 25.89
N HIS A 140 1.83 11.59 25.90
CA HIS A 140 1.35 12.95 25.69
C HIS A 140 0.83 13.16 24.28
N ALA A 141 1.58 12.70 23.26
CA ALA A 141 1.18 12.80 21.87
C ALA A 141 -0.14 12.06 21.59
N LEU A 142 -0.32 10.86 22.16
CA LEU A 142 -1.55 10.09 22.05
C LEU A 142 -2.74 10.78 22.75
N THR A 143 -2.52 11.27 23.97
CA THR A 143 -3.54 12.02 24.71
C THR A 143 -3.96 13.27 23.95
N HIS A 144 -3.01 13.95 23.30
CA HIS A 144 -3.30 15.12 22.47
C HIS A 144 -4.12 14.76 21.25
N ALA A 145 -3.74 13.72 20.51
CA ALA A 145 -4.52 13.20 19.39
C ALA A 145 -5.96 12.87 19.77
N ILE A 146 -6.17 12.18 20.90
CA ILE A 146 -7.51 11.86 21.43
C ILE A 146 -8.35 13.13 21.60
N ARG A 147 -7.81 14.15 22.27
CA ARG A 147 -8.52 15.42 22.53
C ARG A 147 -8.82 16.19 21.24
N LEU A 148 -7.90 16.17 20.28
CA LEU A 148 -8.11 16.79 18.97
C LEU A 148 -9.25 16.10 18.21
N ILE A 149 -9.31 14.76 18.26
CA ILE A 149 -10.39 13.98 17.65
C ILE A 149 -11.73 14.25 18.35
N GLU A 150 -11.77 14.29 19.68
CA GLU A 150 -12.95 14.70 20.44
C GLU A 150 -13.40 16.13 20.11
N GLY A 151 -12.44 17.01 19.80
CA GLY A 151 -12.66 18.37 19.33
C GLY A 151 -13.16 18.48 17.88
N GLY A 152 -13.23 17.37 17.14
CA GLY A 152 -13.79 17.31 15.79
C GLY A 152 -12.78 17.09 14.66
N ALA A 153 -11.48 16.93 14.96
CA ALA A 153 -10.48 16.61 13.95
C ALA A 153 -10.77 15.23 13.33
N LYS A 154 -10.67 15.13 12.00
CA LYS A 154 -10.93 13.89 11.25
C LYS A 154 -9.80 12.90 11.48
N PHE A 155 -10.13 11.68 11.89
CA PHE A 155 -9.13 10.67 12.21
C PHE A 155 -8.73 9.81 11.00
N ILE A 156 -7.45 9.84 10.63
CA ILE A 156 -6.85 9.06 9.55
C ILE A 156 -5.75 8.17 10.11
N ALA A 157 -5.67 6.93 9.62
CA ALA A 157 -4.56 6.02 9.92
C ALA A 157 -3.94 5.49 8.61
N THR A 158 -2.62 5.42 8.56
CA THR A 158 -1.90 5.05 7.33
C THR A 158 -2.19 3.62 6.89
N ASN A 159 -2.28 2.67 7.83
CA ASN A 159 -2.58 1.26 7.55
C ASN A 159 -3.32 0.61 8.74
N PRO A 160 -4.05 -0.50 8.51
CA PRO A 160 -4.81 -1.19 9.55
C PRO A 160 -4.02 -2.29 10.27
N ASP A 161 -2.74 -2.48 9.97
CA ASP A 161 -1.96 -3.61 10.50
C ASP A 161 -1.82 -3.46 12.01
N VAL A 162 -2.29 -4.47 12.76
CA VAL A 162 -2.27 -4.44 14.24
C VAL A 162 -0.93 -4.91 14.81
N SER A 163 -0.17 -5.65 14.02
CA SER A 163 1.16 -6.14 14.38
C SER A 163 2.14 -6.01 13.23
N GLY A 164 3.40 -5.71 13.56
CA GLY A 164 4.52 -5.68 12.62
C GLY A 164 5.49 -6.86 12.83
N PRO A 165 6.32 -7.17 11.82
CA PRO A 165 7.37 -8.18 11.92
C PRO A 165 8.52 -7.69 12.83
N SER A 166 9.07 -8.60 13.64
CA SER A 166 10.24 -8.34 14.48
C SER A 166 10.92 -9.63 14.92
N ASP A 167 12.25 -9.57 15.04
CA ASP A 167 13.10 -10.68 15.50
C ASP A 167 12.86 -11.03 16.98
N GLU A 168 12.28 -10.09 17.76
CA GLU A 168 11.98 -10.24 19.19
C GLU A 168 10.52 -10.66 19.46
N GLY A 169 9.75 -10.94 18.41
CA GLY A 169 8.33 -11.30 18.49
C GLY A 169 7.38 -10.16 18.12
N THR A 170 6.08 -10.32 18.40
CA THR A 170 5.03 -9.41 17.93
C THR A 170 5.20 -7.99 18.45
N LEU A 171 5.34 -7.03 17.52
CA LEU A 171 5.31 -5.60 17.84
C LEU A 171 3.94 -4.99 17.50
N PRO A 172 3.39 -4.10 18.34
CA PRO A 172 2.18 -3.35 17.98
C PRO A 172 2.47 -2.41 16.82
N ALA A 173 1.61 -2.43 15.81
CA ALA A 173 1.69 -1.55 14.64
C ALA A 173 0.55 -0.50 14.64
N CYS A 174 0.50 0.31 13.58
CA CYS A 174 -0.43 1.45 13.44
C CYS A 174 -1.88 1.10 13.81
N GLY A 175 -2.38 -0.04 13.37
CA GLY A 175 -3.75 -0.50 13.64
C GLY A 175 -4.05 -0.75 15.12
N ALA A 176 -3.08 -1.24 15.90
CA ALA A 176 -3.28 -1.46 17.35
C ALA A 176 -3.46 -0.15 18.11
N ILE A 177 -2.70 0.87 17.70
CA ILE A 177 -2.75 2.21 18.29
C ILE A 177 -4.00 2.94 17.84
N ALA A 178 -4.38 2.76 16.58
CA ALA A 178 -5.64 3.26 16.07
C ALA A 178 -6.84 2.66 16.83
N ALA A 179 -6.78 1.37 17.19
CA ALA A 179 -7.80 0.72 18.01
C ALA A 179 -7.86 1.31 19.43
N MET A 180 -6.72 1.63 20.05
CA MET A 180 -6.68 2.32 21.35
C MET A 180 -7.35 3.70 21.29
N ILE A 181 -6.99 4.53 20.31
CA ILE A 181 -7.59 5.86 20.12
C ILE A 181 -9.09 5.72 19.81
N THR A 182 -9.48 4.73 19.01
CA THR A 182 -10.90 4.44 18.72
C THR A 182 -11.65 4.08 20.00
N ALA A 183 -11.08 3.26 20.87
CA ALA A 183 -11.71 2.88 22.13
C ALA A 183 -11.86 4.07 23.09
N ALA A 184 -10.91 5.01 23.09
CA ALA A 184 -10.97 6.21 23.92
C ALA A 184 -11.99 7.24 23.40
N THR A 185 -12.07 7.44 22.08
CA THR A 185 -12.85 8.53 21.45
C THR A 185 -14.22 8.09 20.92
N GLY A 186 -14.43 6.80 20.70
CA GLY A 186 -15.56 6.26 19.93
C GLY A 186 -15.49 6.51 18.41
N GLN A 187 -14.45 7.19 17.93
CA GLN A 187 -14.28 7.56 16.52
C GLN A 187 -13.34 6.58 15.82
N LYS A 188 -13.83 5.97 14.72
CA LYS A 188 -13.02 5.06 13.91
C LYS A 188 -12.20 5.84 12.90
N PRO A 189 -10.91 5.49 12.68
CA PRO A 189 -10.12 6.11 11.64
C PRO A 189 -10.60 5.68 10.25
N TYR A 190 -10.32 6.51 9.26
CA TYR A 190 -10.24 6.05 7.88
C TYR A 190 -8.83 5.50 7.61
N PHE A 191 -8.74 4.19 7.33
CA PHE A 191 -7.48 3.55 6.95
C PHE A 191 -7.21 3.73 5.45
N VAL A 192 -6.01 4.22 5.09
CA VAL A 192 -5.69 4.48 3.67
C VAL A 192 -5.00 3.31 2.97
N GLY A 193 -4.07 2.64 3.66
CA GLY A 193 -3.28 1.53 3.13
C GLY A 193 -4.08 0.29 2.81
N LYS A 194 -3.42 -0.71 2.22
CA LYS A 194 -4.05 -2.01 1.88
C LYS A 194 -4.65 -2.62 3.15
N PRO A 195 -5.88 -3.18 3.08
CA PRO A 195 -6.63 -3.60 1.89
C PRO A 195 -7.41 -2.49 1.18
N ASN A 196 -7.39 -1.24 1.65
CA ASN A 196 -8.25 -0.21 1.07
C ASN A 196 -7.80 0.11 -0.38
N PRO A 197 -8.71 0.06 -1.38
CA PRO A 197 -8.38 0.35 -2.77
C PRO A 197 -7.97 1.81 -3.03
N VAL A 198 -8.10 2.73 -2.08
CA VAL A 198 -7.58 4.10 -2.20
C VAL A 198 -6.07 4.10 -2.47
N MET A 199 -5.28 3.28 -1.76
CA MET A 199 -3.83 3.22 -1.98
C MET A 199 -3.49 2.80 -3.42
N ILE A 200 -4.21 1.80 -3.94
CA ILE A 200 -4.04 1.29 -5.29
C ILE A 200 -4.39 2.35 -6.34
N ARG A 201 -5.57 2.99 -6.21
CA ARG A 201 -6.03 4.03 -7.14
C ARG A 201 -5.12 5.26 -7.15
N ALA A 202 -4.64 5.69 -5.98
CA ALA A 202 -3.68 6.79 -5.90
C ALA A 202 -2.34 6.44 -6.56
N GLY A 203 -1.89 5.18 -6.41
CA GLY A 203 -0.71 4.66 -7.10
C GLY A 203 -0.86 4.65 -8.62
N LEU A 204 -1.99 4.14 -9.14
CA LEU A 204 -2.30 4.17 -10.57
C LEU A 204 -2.27 5.59 -11.14
N ASN A 205 -2.87 6.55 -10.43
CA ASN A 205 -2.84 7.96 -10.83
C ASN A 205 -1.41 8.52 -10.90
N LYS A 206 -0.52 8.15 -9.96
CA LYS A 206 0.89 8.59 -9.96
C LYS A 206 1.62 8.14 -11.23
N ILE A 207 1.35 6.94 -11.72
CA ILE A 207 2.01 6.38 -12.91
C ILE A 207 1.19 6.57 -14.20
N GLY A 208 0.06 7.26 -14.13
CA GLY A 208 -0.82 7.51 -15.29
C GLY A 208 -1.45 6.25 -15.89
N ALA A 209 -1.66 5.21 -15.07
CA ALA A 209 -2.19 3.92 -15.51
C ALA A 209 -3.70 3.80 -15.27
N HIS A 210 -4.36 2.97 -16.08
CA HIS A 210 -5.78 2.62 -15.92
C HIS A 210 -5.91 1.23 -15.29
N SER A 211 -6.89 1.04 -14.39
CA SER A 211 -7.06 -0.23 -13.64
C SER A 211 -7.28 -1.42 -14.57
N GLU A 212 -8.05 -1.24 -15.65
CA GLU A 212 -8.36 -2.28 -16.64
C GLU A 212 -7.13 -2.90 -17.31
N SER A 213 -6.05 -2.11 -17.46
CA SER A 213 -4.79 -2.54 -18.08
C SER A 213 -3.65 -2.63 -17.07
N ALA A 214 -3.94 -2.66 -15.77
CA ALA A 214 -2.95 -2.79 -14.70
C ALA A 214 -3.08 -4.13 -13.97
N ALA A 215 -1.94 -4.62 -13.48
CA ALA A 215 -1.86 -5.80 -12.63
C ALA A 215 -1.35 -5.47 -11.24
N MET A 216 -1.85 -6.18 -10.22
CA MET A 216 -1.36 -6.16 -8.85
C MET A 216 -0.78 -7.52 -8.50
N VAL A 217 0.47 -7.57 -8.03
CA VAL A 217 1.10 -8.78 -7.48
C VAL A 217 1.13 -8.70 -5.97
N GLY A 218 0.73 -9.77 -5.28
CA GLY A 218 0.69 -9.82 -3.82
C GLY A 218 0.86 -11.23 -3.29
N ASP A 219 1.18 -11.38 -2.00
CA ASP A 219 1.26 -12.68 -1.32
C ASP A 219 0.06 -12.92 -0.37
N ARG A 220 -0.78 -11.90 -0.16
CA ARG A 220 -1.94 -11.96 0.73
C ARG A 220 -3.26 -11.82 0.02
N MET A 221 -4.12 -12.82 0.19
CA MET A 221 -5.51 -12.78 -0.30
C MET A 221 -6.34 -11.67 0.37
N ASP A 222 -6.17 -11.51 1.69
CA ASP A 222 -6.95 -10.58 2.49
C ASP A 222 -6.50 -9.13 2.36
N THR A 223 -5.28 -8.83 1.88
CA THR A 223 -4.83 -7.45 1.66
C THR A 223 -4.65 -7.11 0.20
N ASP A 224 -3.73 -7.77 -0.49
CA ASP A 224 -3.26 -7.34 -1.80
C ASP A 224 -4.26 -7.73 -2.89
N VAL A 225 -4.69 -9.00 -2.88
CA VAL A 225 -5.67 -9.49 -3.85
C VAL A 225 -6.99 -8.79 -3.63
N ARG A 226 -7.44 -8.62 -2.37
CA ARG A 226 -8.64 -7.84 -2.07
C ARG A 226 -8.54 -6.41 -2.60
N ALA A 227 -7.47 -5.69 -2.27
CA ALA A 227 -7.28 -4.31 -2.71
C ALA A 227 -7.24 -4.19 -4.24
N GLY A 228 -6.56 -5.12 -4.92
CA GLY A 228 -6.47 -5.15 -6.37
C GLY A 228 -7.81 -5.44 -7.04
N VAL A 229 -8.56 -6.44 -6.55
CA VAL A 229 -9.90 -6.78 -7.05
C VAL A 229 -10.86 -5.60 -6.85
N GLU A 230 -10.89 -5.01 -5.66
CA GLU A 230 -11.77 -3.86 -5.35
C GLU A 230 -11.39 -2.59 -6.13
N ALA A 231 -10.14 -2.46 -6.54
CA ALA A 231 -9.67 -1.39 -7.42
C ALA A 231 -9.82 -1.70 -8.93
N GLY A 232 -10.26 -2.92 -9.29
CA GLY A 232 -10.50 -3.34 -10.67
C GLY A 232 -9.25 -3.76 -11.45
N LEU A 233 -8.19 -4.19 -10.77
CA LEU A 233 -6.95 -4.69 -11.39
C LEU A 233 -7.00 -6.20 -11.60
N ARG A 234 -6.18 -6.69 -12.53
CA ARG A 234 -5.82 -8.12 -12.55
C ARG A 234 -4.91 -8.43 -11.36
N THR A 235 -5.23 -9.47 -10.61
CA THR A 235 -4.46 -9.82 -9.40
C THR A 235 -3.69 -11.11 -9.57
N HIS A 236 -2.39 -11.08 -9.34
CA HIS A 236 -1.53 -12.25 -9.33
C HIS A 236 -1.07 -12.56 -7.91
N LEU A 237 -1.44 -13.72 -7.40
CA LEU A 237 -1.00 -14.19 -6.09
C LEU A 237 0.31 -14.97 -6.26
N VAL A 238 1.33 -14.65 -5.45
CA VAL A 238 2.53 -15.47 -5.30
C VAL A 238 2.49 -16.25 -3.99
N LEU A 239 3.02 -17.47 -3.98
CA LEU A 239 3.00 -18.37 -2.82
C LEU A 239 4.30 -18.31 -1.98
N SER A 240 5.19 -17.37 -2.26
CA SER A 240 6.44 -17.15 -1.54
C SER A 240 6.27 -16.52 -0.14
N GLY A 241 5.10 -15.92 0.11
CA GLY A 241 4.79 -15.17 1.32
C GLY A 241 3.76 -15.86 2.22
N SER A 242 2.66 -15.16 2.50
CA SER A 242 1.77 -15.44 3.62
C SER A 242 0.63 -16.41 3.30
N THR A 243 0.09 -16.39 2.08
CA THR A 243 -1.03 -17.26 1.70
C THR A 243 -0.55 -18.62 1.22
N ALA A 244 -1.00 -19.71 1.87
CA ALA A 244 -0.81 -21.06 1.36
C ALA A 244 -1.85 -21.40 0.28
N ARG A 245 -1.51 -22.34 -0.62
CA ARG A 245 -2.37 -22.73 -1.74
C ARG A 245 -3.74 -23.24 -1.29
N GLU A 246 -3.80 -24.00 -0.21
CA GLU A 246 -5.04 -24.50 0.37
C GLU A 246 -5.95 -23.39 0.91
N ASP A 247 -5.38 -22.30 1.43
CA ASP A 247 -6.12 -21.21 2.09
C ASP A 247 -6.91 -20.35 1.09
N ILE A 248 -6.51 -20.37 -0.18
CA ILE A 248 -7.19 -19.64 -1.26
C ILE A 248 -8.67 -20.01 -1.29
N ASN A 249 -9.02 -21.27 -1.00
CA ASN A 249 -10.39 -21.73 -1.05
C ASN A 249 -11.31 -21.16 0.04
N ASN A 250 -10.74 -20.58 1.10
CA ASN A 250 -11.49 -19.97 2.19
C ASN A 250 -12.03 -18.58 1.83
N PHE A 251 -11.58 -17.98 0.73
CA PHE A 251 -12.00 -16.66 0.29
C PHE A 251 -13.17 -16.74 -0.71
N PRO A 252 -14.09 -15.76 -0.71
CA PRO A 252 -15.20 -15.72 -1.67
C PRO A 252 -14.81 -15.15 -3.05
N PHE A 253 -13.53 -14.77 -3.24
CA PHE A 253 -12.97 -14.27 -4.49
C PHE A 253 -11.68 -15.03 -4.82
N ARG A 254 -11.19 -14.89 -6.06
CA ARG A 254 -9.98 -15.56 -6.56
C ARG A 254 -9.05 -14.54 -7.21
N PRO A 255 -7.72 -14.77 -7.13
CA PRO A 255 -6.79 -14.02 -7.95
C PRO A 255 -6.96 -14.42 -9.42
N PHE A 256 -6.54 -13.55 -10.33
CA PHE A 256 -6.46 -13.85 -11.77
C PHE A 256 -5.48 -14.98 -12.07
N GLY A 257 -4.32 -15.00 -11.40
CA GLY A 257 -3.30 -16.04 -11.54
C GLY A 257 -2.64 -16.37 -10.21
N ILE A 258 -2.14 -17.60 -10.08
CA ILE A 258 -1.43 -18.09 -8.90
C ILE A 258 -0.06 -18.61 -9.35
N HIS A 259 0.99 -18.17 -8.68
CA HIS A 259 2.39 -18.41 -9.04
C HIS A 259 3.20 -18.86 -7.82
N GLU A 260 4.27 -19.62 -8.02
CA GLU A 260 5.13 -20.05 -6.91
C GLU A 260 5.95 -18.87 -6.37
N GLY A 261 6.36 -17.95 -7.25
CA GLY A 261 7.07 -16.74 -6.87
C GLY A 261 7.03 -15.66 -7.95
N ILE A 262 7.63 -14.50 -7.66
CA ILE A 262 7.64 -13.36 -8.59
C ILE A 262 8.34 -13.68 -9.92
N GLY A 263 9.32 -14.60 -9.92
CA GLY A 263 10.04 -15.02 -11.12
C GLY A 263 9.14 -15.62 -12.21
N ASP A 264 8.03 -16.26 -11.84
CA ASP A 264 7.10 -16.87 -12.80
C ASP A 264 6.36 -15.81 -13.64
N LEU A 265 6.33 -14.57 -13.18
CA LEU A 265 5.65 -13.47 -13.88
C LEU A 265 6.54 -12.80 -14.94
N ILE A 266 7.83 -13.13 -15.03
CA ILE A 266 8.74 -12.54 -16.02
C ILE A 266 8.24 -12.83 -17.44
N GLU A 267 7.81 -14.07 -17.71
CA GLU A 267 7.26 -14.44 -19.02
C GLU A 267 6.01 -13.63 -19.38
N LEU A 268 5.17 -13.27 -18.40
CA LEU A 268 3.99 -12.43 -18.62
C LEU A 268 4.38 -11.00 -19.01
N VAL A 269 5.41 -10.46 -18.36
CA VAL A 269 5.98 -9.15 -18.69
C VAL A 269 6.59 -9.17 -20.10
N GLU A 270 7.28 -10.26 -20.44
CA GLU A 270 7.89 -10.42 -21.76
C GLU A 270 6.87 -10.63 -22.87
N ALA A 271 5.77 -11.36 -22.62
CA ALA A 271 4.74 -11.63 -23.62
C ALA A 271 3.84 -10.42 -23.94
N ALA A 272 3.75 -9.43 -23.04
CA ALA A 272 2.82 -8.30 -23.16
C ALA A 272 3.19 -7.25 -24.25
N HIS A 273 4.35 -7.40 -24.92
CA HIS A 273 4.83 -6.48 -25.96
C HIS A 273 5.62 -7.18 -27.06
#